data_AF-A0A6S7FME0-F1
#
_entry.id   AF-A0A6S7FME0-F1
#
_cell.length_a   1.000
_cell.length_b   1.000
_cell.length_c   1.000
_cell.angle_alpha   90.00
_cell.angle_beta   90.00
_cell.angle_gamma   90.00
#
_symmetry.space_group_name_H-M   'P 1'
#
loop_
_entity.id
_entity.type
_entity.pdbx_description
1 polymer ?
#
loop_
_entity_poly.entity_id
_entity_poly.type
_entity_poly.pdbx_seq_one_letter_code
_entity_poly.pdbx_strand_id
1 'polypeptide(L)'
;MMPTKVTGDLSRYVGIDSWSFFKIMKIKPDFLCKSLTDWESDDDGHKKAKLIVNSISVVNDAAERGVKLGYDFLGTAVKEERYQRVLQVVENSRHTLPNARKRKLFSSSWYLTL
;
A
#
# COMPACT_ATOMS: atom_id res chain seq x y z
N MET A 1 6.29 21.25 -22.83
CA MET A 1 6.89 20.13 -22.05
C MET A 1 6.37 18.83 -22.66
N MET A 2 7.20 18.10 -23.40
CA MET A 2 6.81 16.80 -23.96
C MET A 2 6.88 15.75 -22.85
N PRO A 3 5.91 14.81 -22.73
CA PRO A 3 6.04 13.71 -21.79
C PRO A 3 7.23 12.85 -22.21
N THR A 4 8.19 12.73 -21.30
CA THR A 4 9.36 11.88 -21.43
C THR A 4 8.91 10.45 -21.71
N LYS A 5 9.25 9.91 -22.89
CA LYS A 5 9.06 8.47 -23.17
C LYS A 5 9.75 7.69 -22.06
N VAL A 6 8.99 6.96 -21.26
CA VAL A 6 9.53 6.05 -20.25
C VAL A 6 10.22 4.90 -21.01
N THR A 7 11.51 5.04 -21.25
CA THR A 7 12.39 3.98 -21.79
C THR A 7 12.87 3.09 -20.65
N GLY A 8 11.93 2.57 -19.86
CA GLY A 8 12.20 1.68 -18.73
C GLY A 8 11.61 0.30 -19.02
N ASP A 9 12.44 -0.74 -18.89
CA ASP A 9 11.97 -2.12 -18.87
C ASP A 9 10.90 -2.30 -17.78
N LEU A 10 9.69 -2.70 -18.19
CA LEU A 10 8.54 -2.92 -17.31
C LEU A 10 8.80 -3.98 -16.25
N SER A 11 9.75 -4.89 -16.49
CA SER A 11 10.15 -5.93 -15.53
C SER A 11 10.61 -5.35 -14.19
N ARG A 12 11.10 -4.10 -14.17
CA ARG A 12 11.53 -3.41 -12.95
C ARG A 12 10.37 -2.94 -12.07
N TYR A 13 9.17 -2.82 -12.63
CA TYR A 13 7.98 -2.33 -11.94
C TYR A 13 6.99 -3.46 -11.60
N VAL A 14 7.05 -4.59 -12.32
CA VAL A 14 6.16 -5.74 -12.13
C VAL A 14 6.95 -6.88 -11.51
N GLY A 15 6.79 -7.07 -10.19
CA GLY A 15 7.40 -8.17 -9.45
C GLY A 15 6.44 -9.34 -9.21
N ILE A 16 6.91 -10.38 -8.52
CA ILE A 16 6.10 -11.56 -8.16
C ILE A 16 4.82 -11.17 -7.39
N ASP A 17 4.89 -10.15 -6.54
CA ASP A 17 3.77 -9.67 -5.74
C ASP A 17 2.74 -8.92 -6.59
N SER A 18 3.16 -8.27 -7.67
CA SER A 18 2.28 -7.52 -8.58
C SER A 18 1.26 -8.43 -9.27
N TRP A 19 1.56 -9.72 -9.46
CA TRP A 19 0.62 -10.69 -10.02
C TRP A 19 -0.62 -10.91 -9.17
N SER A 20 -0.53 -10.68 -7.85
CA SER A 20 -1.68 -10.77 -6.95
C SER A 20 -2.74 -9.73 -7.31
N PHE A 21 -2.33 -8.53 -7.74
CA PHE A 21 -3.24 -7.48 -8.17
C PHE A 21 -4.07 -7.93 -9.39
N PHE A 22 -3.43 -8.46 -10.42
CA PHE A 22 -4.12 -8.97 -11.62
C PHE A 22 -5.14 -10.07 -11.27
N LYS A 23 -4.78 -10.96 -10.35
CA LYS A 23 -5.67 -12.03 -9.87
C LYS A 23 -6.88 -11.49 -9.10
N ILE A 24 -6.65 -10.59 -8.14
CA ILE A 24 -7.71 -9.99 -7.30
C ILE A 24 -8.69 -9.18 -8.16
N MET A 25 -8.15 -8.37 -9.07
CA MET A 25 -8.95 -7.50 -9.94
C MET A 25 -9.52 -8.22 -11.17
N LYS A 26 -9.23 -9.52 -11.33
CA LYS A 26 -9.64 -10.35 -12.48
C LYS A 26 -9.27 -9.73 -13.83
N ILE A 27 -8.06 -9.19 -13.91
CA ILE A 27 -7.47 -8.58 -15.11
C ILE A 27 -6.61 -9.63 -15.80
N LYS A 28 -6.80 -9.84 -17.11
CA LYS A 28 -5.90 -10.66 -17.92
C LYS A 28 -4.63 -9.88 -18.24
N PRO A 29 -3.44 -10.37 -17.87
CA PRO A 29 -2.18 -9.65 -18.05
C PRO A 29 -1.56 -9.82 -19.44
N ASP A 30 -2.25 -10.45 -20.40
CA ASP A 30 -1.72 -10.81 -21.73
C ASP A 30 -1.13 -9.62 -22.49
N PHE A 31 -1.66 -8.42 -22.24
CA PHE A 31 -1.18 -7.17 -22.82
C PHE A 31 0.25 -6.83 -22.40
N LEU A 32 0.73 -7.30 -21.24
CA LEU A 32 2.11 -7.10 -20.77
C LEU A 32 3.16 -7.69 -21.72
N CYS A 33 2.77 -8.64 -22.57
CA CYS A 33 3.63 -9.25 -23.58
C CYS A 33 3.61 -8.50 -24.93
N LYS A 34 2.77 -7.48 -25.08
CA LYS A 34 2.64 -6.67 -26.31
C LYS A 34 3.46 -5.39 -26.23
N SER A 35 3.75 -4.78 -27.38
CA SER A 35 4.39 -3.47 -27.42
C SER A 35 3.48 -2.41 -26.81
N LEU A 36 4.07 -1.40 -26.16
CA LEU A 36 3.33 -0.27 -25.58
C LEU A 36 2.45 0.47 -26.59
N THR A 37 2.87 0.49 -27.87
CA THR A 37 2.11 1.11 -28.96
C THR A 37 0.76 0.41 -29.19
N ASP A 38 0.69 -0.90 -28.93
CA ASP A 38 -0.48 -1.73 -29.18
C ASP A 38 -1.48 -1.71 -28.00
N TRP A 39 -1.07 -1.21 -26.84
CA TRP A 39 -1.89 -1.18 -25.62
C TRP A 39 -3.06 -0.21 -25.74
N GLU A 40 -2.81 0.98 -26.30
CA GLU A 40 -3.84 2.03 -26.40
C GLU A 40 -4.79 1.79 -27.58
N SER A 41 -4.31 1.20 -28.68
CA SER A 41 -5.13 0.97 -29.88
C SER A 41 -6.00 -0.28 -29.75
N ASP A 42 -5.43 -1.45 -29.39
CA ASP A 42 -6.04 -2.75 -29.71
C ASP A 42 -6.04 -3.78 -28.56
N ASP A 43 -5.78 -3.36 -27.32
CA ASP A 43 -5.82 -4.29 -26.19
C ASP A 43 -6.98 -4.03 -25.21
N ASP A 44 -8.00 -4.88 -25.30
CA ASP A 44 -9.15 -4.86 -24.37
C ASP A 44 -8.75 -5.14 -22.91
N GLY A 45 -7.70 -5.95 -22.69
CA GLY A 45 -7.16 -6.24 -21.37
C GLY A 45 -6.56 -4.98 -20.73
N HIS A 46 -5.78 -4.22 -21.49
CA HIS A 46 -5.22 -2.93 -21.06
C HIS A 46 -6.33 -1.92 -20.79
N LYS A 47 -7.28 -1.73 -21.73
CA LYS A 47 -8.40 -0.80 -21.57
C LYS A 47 -9.21 -1.09 -20.31
N LYS A 48 -9.52 -2.38 -20.06
CA LYS A 48 -10.23 -2.81 -18.85
C LYS A 48 -9.39 -2.61 -17.59
N ALA A 49 -8.11 -2.94 -17.62
CA ALA A 49 -7.20 -2.71 -16.50
C ALA A 49 -7.12 -1.23 -16.13
N LYS A 50 -6.99 -0.34 -17.13
CA LYS A 50 -6.93 1.11 -16.98
C LYS A 50 -8.22 1.66 -16.37
N LEU A 51 -9.39 1.22 -16.84
CA LEU A 51 -10.68 1.59 -16.25
C LEU A 51 -10.78 1.18 -14.78
N ILE A 52 -10.41 -0.06 -14.46
CA ILE A 52 -10.43 -0.57 -13.09
C ILE A 52 -9.50 0.24 -12.20
N VAL A 53 -8.25 0.45 -12.61
CA VAL A 53 -7.26 1.22 -11.83
C VAL A 53 -7.74 2.65 -11.59
N ASN A 54 -8.29 3.31 -12.60
CA ASN A 54 -8.82 4.67 -12.47
C ASN A 54 -10.08 4.73 -11.60
N SER A 55 -10.83 3.63 -11.47
CA SER A 55 -12.00 3.54 -10.59
C SER A 55 -11.65 3.26 -9.13
N ILE A 56 -10.44 2.80 -8.84
CA ILE A 56 -9.98 2.64 -7.47
C ILE A 56 -9.80 4.03 -6.90
N SER A 57 -10.67 4.40 -5.96
CA SER A 57 -10.49 5.60 -5.18
C SER A 57 -9.19 5.45 -4.38
N VAL A 58 -8.20 6.30 -4.69
CA VAL A 58 -7.02 6.50 -3.84
C VAL A 58 -7.44 7.39 -2.68
N VAL A 59 -8.50 6.98 -1.97
CA VAL A 59 -8.71 7.51 -0.62
C VAL A 59 -7.51 7.05 0.16
N ASN A 60 -6.89 7.98 0.86
CA ASN A 60 -5.70 7.71 1.65
C ASN A 60 -6.13 6.91 2.89
N ASP A 61 -6.61 5.69 2.69
CA ASP A 61 -7.14 4.78 3.70
C ASP A 61 -6.09 4.53 4.80
N ALA A 62 -4.81 4.61 4.46
CA ALA A 62 -3.73 4.66 5.45
C ALA A 62 -3.77 5.93 6.32
N ALA A 63 -3.91 7.13 5.74
CA ALA A 63 -4.04 8.36 6.52
C ALA A 63 -5.40 8.48 7.22
N GLU A 64 -6.50 8.05 6.62
CA GLU A 64 -7.82 8.04 7.25
C GLU A 64 -7.81 7.13 8.48
N ARG A 65 -7.24 5.93 8.37
CA ARG A 65 -6.99 5.08 9.56
C ARG A 65 -6.03 5.71 10.54
N GLY A 66 -5.00 6.43 10.07
CA GLY A 66 -4.06 7.15 10.95
C GLY A 66 -4.75 8.24 11.75
N VAL A 67 -5.60 9.04 11.10
CA VAL A 67 -6.42 10.10 11.72
C VAL A 67 -7.42 9.50 12.69
N LYS A 68 -8.14 8.45 12.28
CA LYS A 68 -9.10 7.75 13.13
C LYS A 68 -8.42 7.15 14.38
N LEU A 69 -7.26 6.53 14.21
CA LEU A 69 -6.46 6.03 15.33
C LEU A 69 -6.03 7.16 16.27
N GLY A 70 -5.53 8.28 15.74
CA GLY A 70 -5.18 9.44 16.56
C GLY A 70 -6.38 9.98 17.33
N TYR A 71 -7.55 10.05 16.67
CA TYR A 71 -8.80 10.50 17.28
C TYR A 71 -9.28 9.57 18.39
N ASP A 72 -9.33 8.25 18.13
CA ASP A 72 -9.84 7.25 19.09
C ASP A 72 -8.97 7.19 20.36
N PHE A 73 -7.68 7.50 20.23
CA PHE A 73 -6.72 7.49 21.35
C PHE A 73 -6.46 8.87 21.96
N LEU A 74 -7.12 9.94 21.50
CA LEU A 74 -6.91 11.29 21.99
C LEU A 74 -7.11 11.40 23.52
N GLY A 75 -8.08 10.64 24.05
CA GLY A 75 -8.36 10.55 25.48
C GLY A 75 -7.22 9.97 26.33
N THR A 76 -6.35 9.15 25.73
CA THR A 76 -5.20 8.55 26.43
C THR A 76 -4.05 9.55 26.62
N ALA A 77 -3.95 10.53 25.73
CA ALA A 77 -2.89 11.55 25.69
C ALA A 77 -3.28 12.89 26.33
N VAL A 78 -4.41 12.96 27.05
CA VAL A 78 -4.92 14.22 27.65
C VAL A 78 -3.96 14.83 28.68
N LYS A 79 -3.15 13.99 29.35
CA LYS A 79 -2.15 14.45 30.33
C LYS A 79 -0.75 14.23 29.78
N GLU A 80 0.13 15.20 30.01
CA GLU A 80 1.53 15.18 29.55
C GLU A 80 2.25 13.89 29.94
N GLU A 81 2.12 13.44 31.19
CA GLU A 81 2.76 12.20 31.66
C GLU A 81 2.34 10.96 30.88
N ARG A 82 1.05 10.89 30.48
CA ARG A 82 0.53 9.76 29.69
C ARG A 82 1.00 9.86 28.24
N TYR A 83 1.04 11.07 27.70
CA TYR A 83 1.56 11.32 26.36
C TYR A 83 3.04 10.93 26.26
N GLN A 84 3.87 11.34 27.22
CA GLN A 84 5.29 10.97 27.28
C GLN A 84 5.49 9.45 27.38
N ARG A 85 4.64 8.76 28.16
CA ARG A 85 4.68 7.28 28.22
C ARG A 85 4.37 6.65 26.86
N VAL A 86 3.37 7.16 26.13
CA VAL A 86 3.03 6.67 24.78
C VAL A 86 4.22 6.88 23.83
N LEU A 87 4.86 8.05 23.86
CA LEU A 87 6.04 8.32 23.03
C LEU A 87 7.18 7.35 23.31
N GLN A 88 7.49 7.08 24.58
CA GLN A 88 8.53 6.12 24.97
C GLN A 88 8.22 4.71 24.46
N VAL A 89 6.98 4.25 24.58
CA VAL A 89 6.55 2.92 24.09
C VAL A 89 6.66 2.84 22.57
N VAL A 90 6.22 3.87 21.85
CA VAL A 90 6.31 3.93 20.38
C VAL A 90 7.77 3.90 19.92
N GLU A 91 8.65 4.67 20.57
CA GLU A 91 10.06 4.72 20.20
C GLU A 91 10.78 3.40 20.49
N ASN A 92 10.53 2.80 21.66
CA ASN A 92 11.04 1.46 21.96
C ASN A 92 10.54 0.40 20.95
N SER A 93 9.28 0.51 20.50
CA SER A 93 8.72 -0.36 19.46
C SER A 93 9.42 -0.19 18.10
N ARG A 94 9.81 1.04 17.74
CA ARG A 94 10.56 1.31 16.51
C ARG A 94 11.97 0.72 16.54
N HIS A 95 12.63 0.78 17.69
CA HIS A 95 13.95 0.17 17.88
C HIS A 95 13.91 -1.36 17.85
N THR A 96 12.90 -1.97 18.47
CA THR A 96 12.74 -3.43 18.52
C THR A 96 12.26 -4.03 17.20
N LEU A 97 11.50 -3.27 16.40
CA LEU A 97 10.99 -3.71 15.10
C LEU A 97 11.35 -2.70 13.98
N PRO A 98 12.64 -2.59 13.62
CA PRO A 98 13.08 -1.66 12.59
C PRO A 98 12.50 -2.06 11.24
N ASN A 99 11.94 -1.09 10.51
CA ASN A 99 11.33 -1.29 9.19
C ASN A 99 10.18 -2.31 9.16
N ALA A 100 9.38 -2.39 10.22
CA ALA A 100 8.10 -3.12 10.21
C ALA A 100 7.08 -2.46 9.26
N ARG A 101 7.30 -2.59 7.94
CA ARG A 101 6.21 -2.49 6.96
C ARG A 101 5.24 -3.60 7.37
N LYS A 102 4.01 -3.23 7.76
CA LYS A 102 2.95 -4.10 8.33
C LYS A 102 2.51 -5.31 7.46
N ARG A 103 3.29 -5.73 6.46
CA ARG A 103 3.10 -6.96 5.71
C ARG A 103 3.96 -8.06 6.35
N LYS A 104 3.33 -8.94 7.10
CA LYS A 104 3.87 -10.16 7.75
C LYS A 104 4.36 -10.05 9.21
N LEU A 105 3.57 -9.45 10.10
CA LEU A 105 3.52 -9.93 11.48
C LEU A 105 2.32 -10.88 11.60
N PHE A 106 2.45 -12.09 11.06
CA PHE A 106 1.63 -13.22 11.48
C PHE A 106 2.48 -13.99 12.49
N SER A 107 2.29 -13.70 13.78
CA SER A 107 2.57 -14.64 14.86
C SER A 107 1.72 -14.28 16.06
N SER A 108 1.05 -15.30 16.57
CA SER A 108 -0.08 -15.29 17.50
C SER A 108 0.31 -14.83 18.91
N SER A 109 -0.63 -14.18 19.59
CA SER A 109 -0.58 -13.80 21.01
C SER A 109 0.23 -12.54 21.36
N TRP A 110 -0.41 -11.38 21.30
CA TRP A 110 0.04 -10.18 22.02
C TRP A 110 -0.71 -9.96 23.36
N TYR A 111 -1.71 -10.79 23.68
CA TYR A 111 -2.58 -10.63 24.87
C TYR A 111 -2.17 -11.47 26.09
N LEU A 112 -1.13 -12.31 26.02
CA LEU A 112 -0.70 -13.16 27.15
C LEU A 112 0.35 -12.50 28.07
N THR A 113 0.53 -11.19 27.98
CA THR A 113 1.48 -10.46 28.85
C THR A 113 0.88 -9.17 29.42
N LEU A 114 -0.39 -9.23 29.82
CA LEU A 114 -1.01 -8.26 30.72
C LEU A 114 -1.78 -9.00 31.81
#